data_AF-A0A3A0D016-F1
#
_entry.id   AF-A0A3A0D016-F1
#
_cell.length_a   1.000
_cell.length_b   1.000
_cell.length_c   1.000
_cell.angle_alpha   90.00
_cell.angle_beta   90.00
_cell.angle_gamma   90.00
#
_symmetry.space_group_name_H-M   'P 1'
#
loop_
_entity.id
_entity.type
_entity.pdbx_description
1 polymer ?
#
loop_
_entity_poly.entity_id
_entity_poly.type
_entity_poly.pdbx_seq_one_letter_code
_entity_poly.pdbx_strand_id
1 'polypeptide(L)'
;MLALLLTSAAVFVVMTDDPILAVDDVFPEPVILDPERHPNFIFPEAARTSDLAVNRFVDRFARVCTTGKYSEFRLMLSRKHPPILPPRFESNFNAVKQVRVLSVDRLPPLPGANVPLAVLNVEYELEEFAAKSGVTTKQVRVAIVREDGELRIGPIPSDALAKLRAYQAHLAGQSDSARIEPAPSDNNKTNVEIPASQPAQAPGRPDDGGGAVTNRPLRIGS
;
A
#
# COMPACT_ATOMS: atom_id res chain seq x y z
N MET A 1 22.06 23.85 23.68
CA MET A 1 21.88 22.50 23.12
C MET A 1 21.06 22.66 21.84
N LEU A 2 21.53 22.16 20.71
CA LEU A 2 20.84 22.26 19.42
C LEU A 2 21.02 20.92 18.70
N ALA A 3 19.96 20.11 18.60
CA ALA A 3 20.05 18.73 18.13
C ALA A 3 18.69 18.18 17.68
N LEU A 4 18.73 17.27 16.68
CA LEU A 4 17.62 16.51 16.08
C LEU A 4 16.59 17.33 15.25
N LEU A 5 15.74 16.56 14.54
CA LEU A 5 14.51 16.96 13.82
C LEU A 5 14.68 17.68 12.48
N LEU A 6 14.99 16.93 11.40
CA LEU A 6 14.82 17.32 9.99
C LEU A 6 14.74 16.07 9.11
N THR A 7 13.56 15.44 8.99
CA THR A 7 13.49 14.08 8.44
C THR A 7 12.12 13.65 7.86
N SER A 8 11.95 13.71 6.53
CA SER A 8 11.42 12.68 5.56
C SER A 8 11.40 13.29 4.13
N ALA A 9 10.77 12.79 3.04
CA ALA A 9 10.14 11.50 2.67
C ALA A 9 10.33 11.21 1.16
N ALA A 10 10.21 9.95 0.70
CA ALA A 10 10.29 9.68 -0.76
C ALA A 10 9.66 8.36 -1.24
N VAL A 11 8.38 8.13 -0.94
CA VAL A 11 7.59 7.16 -1.72
C VAL A 11 7.30 7.71 -3.12
N PHE A 12 6.97 9.00 -3.23
CA PHE A 12 6.52 9.67 -4.46
C PHE A 12 7.49 9.59 -5.65
N VAL A 13 8.76 9.97 -5.43
CA VAL A 13 9.78 10.17 -6.49
C VAL A 13 10.13 8.90 -7.27
N VAL A 14 9.90 7.72 -6.68
CA VAL A 14 10.21 6.41 -7.28
C VAL A 14 9.14 5.95 -8.27
N MET A 15 7.95 6.57 -8.27
CA MET A 15 6.70 5.88 -8.62
C MET A 15 5.85 6.52 -9.72
N THR A 16 6.29 7.62 -10.33
CA THR A 16 5.53 8.30 -11.40
C THR A 16 6.39 8.48 -12.64
N ASP A 17 5.96 7.90 -13.76
CA ASP A 17 6.41 8.26 -15.12
C ASP A 17 5.87 9.64 -15.57
N ASP A 18 5.07 10.32 -14.73
CA ASP A 18 4.86 11.76 -14.84
C ASP A 18 6.25 12.43 -14.96
N PRO A 19 6.52 13.26 -15.99
CA PRO A 19 7.66 14.14 -15.98
C PRO A 19 7.45 15.16 -14.86
N ILE A 20 7.91 14.77 -13.67
CA ILE A 20 8.79 15.53 -12.78
C ILE A 20 8.29 16.96 -12.53
N LEU A 21 7.89 17.27 -11.29
CA LEU A 21 8.11 18.63 -10.74
C LEU A 21 9.54 19.01 -11.13
N ALA A 22 9.69 19.90 -12.11
CA ALA A 22 10.96 20.17 -12.80
C ALA A 22 12.07 20.50 -11.79
N VAL A 23 13.33 20.52 -12.22
CA VAL A 23 14.38 21.10 -11.36
C VAL A 23 14.01 22.54 -10.97
N ASP A 24 13.23 23.20 -11.83
CA ASP A 24 12.64 24.53 -11.66
C ASP A 24 11.24 24.54 -10.99
N ASP A 25 10.52 23.40 -10.85
CA ASP A 25 9.32 23.29 -10.00
C ASP A 25 9.67 22.77 -8.58
N VAL A 26 10.94 22.46 -8.28
CA VAL A 26 11.35 22.32 -6.87
C VAL A 26 11.05 23.65 -6.21
N PHE A 27 10.30 23.64 -5.10
CA PHE A 27 9.90 24.86 -4.40
C PHE A 27 11.12 25.81 -4.25
N PRO A 28 11.05 27.05 -4.79
CA PRO A 28 12.21 27.93 -4.87
C PRO A 28 12.63 28.49 -3.51
N GLU A 29 11.76 28.37 -2.51
CA GLU A 29 12.05 28.62 -1.11
C GLU A 29 12.52 27.32 -0.42
N PRO A 30 13.50 27.38 0.50
CA PRO A 30 13.99 26.19 1.18
C PRO A 30 12.86 25.54 1.98
N VAL A 31 12.49 24.31 1.61
CA VAL A 31 11.42 23.55 2.28
C VAL A 31 11.89 23.13 3.68
N ILE A 32 11.65 23.99 4.66
CA ILE A 32 11.85 23.68 6.07
C ILE A 32 10.91 22.52 6.41
N LEU A 33 11.47 21.40 6.87
CA LEU A 33 10.68 20.26 7.31
C LEU A 33 10.01 20.63 8.64
N ASP A 34 8.68 20.62 8.64
CA ASP A 34 7.88 20.86 9.83
C ASP A 34 7.99 19.61 10.74
N PRO A 35 8.63 19.69 11.91
CA PRO A 35 8.90 18.53 12.74
C PRO A 35 7.65 18.03 13.48
N GLU A 36 6.51 18.73 13.39
CA GLU A 36 5.22 18.27 13.92
C GLU A 36 4.40 17.54 12.83
N ARG A 37 4.71 17.74 11.54
CA ARG A 37 4.05 17.07 10.39
C ARG A 37 4.77 15.79 9.98
N HIS A 38 4.43 14.69 10.64
CA HIS A 38 4.75 13.35 10.14
C HIS A 38 3.61 12.78 9.28
N PRO A 39 3.89 12.21 8.09
CA PRO A 39 2.88 11.52 7.29
C PRO A 39 2.38 10.30 8.07
N ASN A 40 1.06 10.11 8.14
CA ASN A 40 0.51 8.90 8.71
C ASN A 40 0.85 7.69 7.82
N PHE A 41 1.33 6.58 8.37
CA PHE A 41 1.61 5.37 7.60
C PHE A 41 0.78 4.18 8.10
N ILE A 42 -0.15 3.71 7.26
CA ILE A 42 -1.08 2.63 7.59
C ILE A 42 -0.67 1.36 6.82
N PHE A 43 -0.24 0.32 7.54
CA PHE A 43 -0.03 -1.03 6.99
C PHE A 43 -0.97 -2.03 7.68
N PRO A 44 -2.21 -2.19 7.18
CA PRO A 44 -3.23 -3.01 7.83
C PRO A 44 -2.88 -4.50 7.71
N GLU A 45 -3.31 -5.31 8.66
CA GLU A 45 -3.01 -6.74 8.69
C GLU A 45 -3.49 -7.48 7.43
N ALA A 46 -4.67 -7.13 6.92
CA ALA A 46 -5.22 -7.69 5.68
C ALA A 46 -4.39 -7.39 4.41
N ALA A 47 -3.45 -6.44 4.46
CA ALA A 47 -2.53 -6.14 3.36
C ALA A 47 -1.17 -6.87 3.49
N ARG A 48 -0.90 -7.54 4.62
CA ARG A 48 0.34 -8.27 4.87
C ARG A 48 0.40 -9.56 4.06
N THR A 49 1.61 -9.95 3.68
CA THR A 49 1.86 -11.23 2.97
C THR A 49 2.30 -12.32 3.95
N SER A 50 2.36 -13.58 3.51
CA SER A 50 2.92 -14.68 4.33
C SER A 50 4.45 -14.59 4.53
N ASP A 51 5.12 -13.72 3.75
CA ASP A 51 6.55 -13.45 3.89
C ASP A 51 6.86 -12.45 5.02
N LEU A 52 7.27 -12.97 6.17
CA LEU A 52 7.69 -12.18 7.32
C LEU A 52 8.89 -11.27 7.04
N ALA A 53 9.77 -11.58 6.08
CA ALA A 53 10.90 -10.73 5.73
C ALA A 53 10.44 -9.52 4.90
N VAL A 54 9.49 -9.70 3.98
CA VAL A 54 8.85 -8.59 3.24
C VAL A 54 8.01 -7.73 4.19
N ASN A 55 7.19 -8.32 5.06
CA ASN A 55 6.42 -7.54 6.05
C ASN A 55 7.34 -6.68 6.92
N ARG A 56 8.39 -7.27 7.52
CA ARG A 56 9.39 -6.54 8.33
C ARG A 56 10.14 -5.48 7.53
N PHE A 57 10.37 -5.69 6.24
CA PHE A 57 10.95 -4.68 5.36
C PHE A 57 9.99 -3.49 5.19
N VAL A 58 8.70 -3.73 4.94
CA VAL A 58 7.68 -2.68 4.82
C VAL A 58 7.46 -1.95 6.16
N ASP A 59 7.38 -2.65 7.29
CA ASP A 59 7.29 -2.03 8.63
C ASP A 59 8.49 -1.12 8.93
N ARG A 60 9.70 -1.54 8.51
CA ARG A 60 10.92 -0.72 8.62
C ARG A 60 10.89 0.46 7.65
N PHE A 61 10.48 0.25 6.41
CA PHE A 61 10.38 1.29 5.38
C PHE A 61 9.36 2.36 5.78
N ALA A 62 8.21 1.95 6.31
CA ALA A 62 7.20 2.81 6.92
C ALA A 62 7.83 3.69 8.00
N ARG A 63 8.49 3.10 9.00
CA ARG A 63 9.18 3.84 10.05
C ARG A 63 10.24 4.81 9.49
N VAL A 64 10.99 4.39 8.47
CA VAL A 64 11.99 5.25 7.80
C VAL A 64 11.34 6.36 6.96
N CYS A 65 10.06 6.22 6.56
CA CYS A 65 9.28 7.26 5.86
C CYS A 65 8.41 8.13 6.79
N THR A 66 8.17 7.73 8.05
CA THR A 66 7.51 8.58 9.06
C THR A 66 8.53 9.32 9.93
N THR A 67 9.54 8.61 10.45
CA THR A 67 10.68 9.22 11.15
C THR A 67 11.64 9.91 10.19
N GLY A 68 11.73 9.41 8.95
CA GLY A 68 12.16 10.17 7.77
C GLY A 68 13.65 10.40 7.52
N LYS A 69 14.54 9.58 8.05
CA LYS A 69 15.98 9.82 7.90
C LYS A 69 16.42 9.57 6.45
N TYR A 70 16.68 10.62 5.67
CA TYR A 70 17.19 10.51 4.29
C TYR A 70 18.38 9.54 4.15
N SER A 71 19.28 9.58 5.14
CA SER A 71 20.47 8.74 5.23
C SER A 71 20.16 7.24 5.35
N GLU A 72 19.09 6.84 6.04
CA GLU A 72 18.58 5.46 6.10
C GLU A 72 17.70 5.14 4.89
N PHE A 73 16.82 6.06 4.50
CA PHE A 73 15.89 5.92 3.39
C PHE A 73 16.59 5.57 2.07
N ARG A 74 17.65 6.32 1.70
CA ARG A 74 18.41 6.08 0.45
C ARG A 74 19.08 4.69 0.43
N LEU A 75 19.28 4.07 1.59
CA LEU A 75 19.83 2.71 1.73
C LEU A 75 18.73 1.63 1.64
N MET A 76 17.45 2.00 1.64
CA MET A 76 16.34 1.09 1.37
C MET A 76 15.94 1.05 -0.12
N LEU A 77 16.42 1.99 -0.94
CA LEU A 77 16.17 2.03 -2.38
C LEU A 77 16.98 1.00 -3.19
N SER A 78 16.43 0.58 -4.33
CA SER A 78 17.17 -0.15 -5.37
C SER A 78 18.29 0.71 -5.94
N ARG A 79 19.45 0.11 -6.16
CA ARG A 79 20.65 0.79 -6.70
C ARG A 79 20.63 0.90 -8.24
N LYS A 80 19.59 0.38 -8.89
CA LYS A 80 19.43 0.40 -10.36
C LYS A 80 18.92 1.74 -10.91
N HIS A 81 18.53 2.66 -10.03
CA HIS A 81 17.97 3.96 -10.36
C HIS A 81 18.80 5.09 -9.74
N PRO A 82 18.85 6.29 -10.35
CA PRO A 82 19.53 7.43 -9.78
C PRO A 82 19.05 7.74 -8.35
N PRO A 83 19.95 8.09 -7.41
CA PRO A 83 19.57 8.41 -6.05
C PRO A 83 18.73 9.69 -6.00
N ILE A 84 17.75 9.71 -5.11
CA ILE A 84 16.89 10.86 -4.86
C ILE A 84 17.71 11.94 -4.15
N LEU A 85 17.71 13.17 -4.67
CA LEU A 85 18.43 14.29 -4.07
C LEU A 85 17.73 14.78 -2.78
N PRO A 86 18.46 15.24 -1.75
CA PRO A 86 17.87 15.66 -0.46
C PRO A 86 16.75 16.72 -0.60
N PRO A 87 16.89 17.81 -1.38
CA PRO A 87 15.81 18.80 -1.52
C PRO A 87 14.51 18.23 -2.13
N ARG A 88 14.63 17.19 -2.96
CA ARG A 88 13.47 16.48 -3.52
C ARG A 88 12.86 15.51 -2.51
N PHE A 89 13.65 14.90 -1.63
CA PHE A 89 13.17 14.13 -0.48
C PHE A 89 12.43 15.04 0.51
N GLU A 90 13.03 16.18 0.84
CA GLU A 90 12.48 17.23 1.71
C GLU A 90 11.15 17.78 1.19
N SER A 91 11.09 18.19 -0.08
CA SER A 91 9.84 18.64 -0.72
C SER A 91 8.73 17.59 -0.69
N ASN A 92 9.06 16.30 -0.82
CA ASN A 92 8.08 15.22 -0.78
C ASN A 92 7.70 14.76 0.65
N PHE A 93 8.31 15.32 1.69
CA PHE A 93 7.83 15.16 3.08
C PHE A 93 6.56 15.96 3.30
N ASN A 94 6.71 17.29 3.27
CA ASN A 94 5.66 18.23 3.59
C ASN A 94 4.48 18.08 2.63
N ALA A 95 4.72 17.60 1.40
CA ALA A 95 3.67 17.29 0.44
C ALA A 95 2.80 16.06 0.79
N VAL A 96 3.29 15.09 1.57
CA VAL A 96 2.57 13.84 1.85
C VAL A 96 1.94 13.88 3.24
N LYS A 97 0.62 13.78 3.28
CA LYS A 97 -0.20 13.76 4.51
C LYS A 97 -0.39 12.34 5.04
N GLN A 98 -0.58 11.36 4.15
CA GLN A 98 -0.82 9.97 4.52
C GLN A 98 -0.35 8.99 3.45
N VAL A 99 0.10 7.81 3.87
CA VAL A 99 0.46 6.66 3.05
C VAL A 99 -0.24 5.43 3.59
N ARG A 100 -0.95 4.69 2.72
CA ARG A 100 -1.69 3.47 3.06
C ARG A 100 -1.27 2.34 2.14
N VAL A 101 -0.80 1.24 2.71
CA VAL A 101 -0.59 0.00 1.95
C VAL A 101 -1.95 -0.66 1.68
N LEU A 102 -2.22 -0.97 0.41
CA LEU A 102 -3.43 -1.65 -0.04
C LEU A 102 -3.24 -3.17 -0.07
N SER A 103 -2.13 -3.66 -0.66
CA SER A 103 -1.73 -5.08 -0.62
C SER A 103 -0.24 -5.27 -0.89
N VAL A 104 0.28 -6.44 -0.51
CA VAL A 104 1.61 -6.95 -0.85
C VAL A 104 1.47 -8.19 -1.75
N ASP A 105 1.43 -7.97 -3.06
CA ASP A 105 1.26 -9.02 -4.07
C ASP A 105 2.60 -9.77 -4.24
N ARG A 106 2.68 -11.05 -3.86
CA ARG A 106 3.83 -11.89 -4.24
C ARG A 106 3.73 -12.25 -5.73
N LEU A 107 4.81 -12.08 -6.47
CA LEU A 107 4.86 -12.49 -7.87
C LEU A 107 5.31 -13.95 -8.00
N PRO A 108 4.76 -14.71 -8.97
CA PRO A 108 5.28 -16.05 -9.27
C PRO A 108 6.71 -15.97 -9.81
N PRO A 109 7.56 -16.97 -9.58
CA PRO A 109 8.89 -17.03 -10.20
C PRO A 109 8.76 -17.24 -11.71
N LEU A 110 9.03 -16.19 -12.49
CA LEU A 110 8.98 -16.24 -13.96
C LEU A 110 10.36 -16.65 -14.50
N PRO A 111 10.45 -17.68 -15.37
CA PRO A 111 11.72 -18.06 -15.98
C PRO A 111 12.30 -16.91 -16.83
N GLY A 112 13.62 -16.73 -16.75
CA GLY A 112 14.33 -15.71 -17.51
C GLY A 112 13.91 -14.27 -17.19
N ALA A 113 13.60 -13.94 -15.94
CA ALA A 113 13.45 -12.56 -15.47
C ALA A 113 14.01 -12.38 -14.05
N ASN A 114 14.51 -11.16 -13.77
CA ASN A 114 14.81 -10.73 -12.41
C ASN A 114 13.53 -10.22 -11.74
N VAL A 115 12.61 -11.13 -11.44
CA VAL A 115 11.29 -10.81 -10.91
C VAL A 115 11.39 -10.19 -9.50
N PRO A 116 10.62 -9.14 -9.18
CA PRO A 116 10.41 -8.69 -7.80
C PRO A 116 9.93 -9.83 -6.89
N LEU A 117 10.37 -9.84 -5.62
CA LEU A 117 9.82 -10.78 -4.63
C LEU A 117 8.37 -10.44 -4.29
N ALA A 118 8.03 -9.15 -4.31
CA ALA A 118 6.67 -8.67 -4.17
C ALA A 118 6.46 -7.35 -4.93
N VAL A 119 5.21 -7.04 -5.24
CA VAL A 119 4.74 -5.71 -5.62
C VAL A 119 3.89 -5.16 -4.48
N LEU A 120 4.25 -3.98 -3.99
CA LEU A 120 3.52 -3.26 -2.95
C LEU A 120 2.60 -2.24 -3.64
N ASN A 121 1.29 -2.41 -3.46
CA ASN A 121 0.28 -1.46 -3.93
C ASN A 121 0.02 -0.45 -2.80
N VAL A 122 0.16 0.83 -3.10
CA VAL A 122 0.15 1.92 -2.11
C VAL A 122 -0.78 3.03 -2.60
N GLU A 123 -1.61 3.52 -1.69
CA GLU A 123 -2.34 4.77 -1.82
C GLU A 123 -1.63 5.85 -1.00
N TYR A 124 -1.54 7.07 -1.50
CA TYR A 124 -1.10 8.22 -0.71
C TYR A 124 -2.02 9.41 -0.92
N GLU A 125 -2.10 10.23 0.13
CA GLU A 125 -2.84 11.48 0.21
C GLU A 125 -1.83 12.62 0.36
N LEU A 126 -1.95 13.62 -0.50
CA LEU A 126 -1.15 14.84 -0.47
C LEU A 126 -1.84 15.93 0.34
N GLU A 127 -1.04 16.83 0.92
CA GLU A 127 -1.52 18.12 1.42
C GLU A 127 -2.05 18.99 0.26
N GLU A 128 -3.03 19.84 0.54
CA GLU A 128 -3.75 20.63 -0.49
C GLU A 128 -2.81 21.50 -1.34
N PHE A 129 -1.77 22.08 -0.73
CA PHE A 129 -0.78 22.91 -1.44
C PHE A 129 0.12 22.12 -2.41
N ALA A 130 0.18 20.79 -2.28
CA ALA A 130 0.94 19.90 -3.16
C ALA A 130 0.06 19.21 -4.23
N ALA A 131 -1.26 19.34 -4.14
CA ALA A 131 -2.22 18.68 -5.01
C ALA A 131 -2.32 19.36 -6.40
N LYS A 132 -1.42 19.00 -7.33
CA LYS A 132 -1.52 19.43 -8.74
C LYS A 132 -2.93 19.10 -9.28
N SER A 133 -3.59 20.11 -9.86
CA SER A 133 -4.97 20.03 -10.38
C SER A 133 -6.05 19.61 -9.37
N GLY A 134 -5.81 19.80 -8.06
CA GLY A 134 -6.76 19.41 -7.00
C GLY A 134 -6.82 17.91 -6.69
N VAL A 135 -5.95 17.09 -7.31
CA VAL A 135 -5.90 15.64 -7.06
C VAL A 135 -4.99 15.36 -5.86
N THR A 136 -5.59 15.24 -4.67
CA THR A 136 -4.89 14.93 -3.41
C THR A 136 -4.51 13.46 -3.31
N THR A 137 -5.39 12.53 -3.70
CA THR A 137 -5.16 11.08 -3.56
C THR A 137 -4.67 10.45 -4.85
N LYS A 138 -3.60 9.64 -4.77
CA LYS A 138 -3.07 8.83 -5.89
C LYS A 138 -2.75 7.39 -5.43
N GLN A 139 -2.91 6.42 -6.33
CA GLN A 139 -2.52 5.03 -6.12
C GLN A 139 -1.35 4.64 -7.04
N VAL A 140 -0.40 3.88 -6.53
CA VAL A 140 0.90 3.58 -7.16
C VAL A 140 1.41 2.17 -6.77
N ARG A 141 2.35 1.61 -7.54
CA ARG A 141 2.87 0.24 -7.34
C ARG A 141 4.41 0.20 -7.38
N VAL A 142 5.08 -0.26 -6.32
CA VAL A 142 6.56 -0.45 -6.29
C VAL A 142 6.92 -1.93 -6.26
N ALA A 143 8.06 -2.27 -6.84
CA ALA A 143 8.71 -3.55 -6.64
C ALA A 143 9.53 -3.58 -5.35
N ILE A 144 9.43 -4.69 -4.61
CA ILE A 144 10.39 -5.08 -3.58
C ILE A 144 11.29 -6.16 -4.19
N VAL A 145 12.57 -5.83 -4.34
CA VAL A 145 13.61 -6.67 -4.97
C VAL A 145 14.64 -7.10 -3.94
N ARG A 146 15.48 -8.09 -4.28
CA ARG A 146 16.67 -8.43 -3.50
C ARG A 146 17.93 -8.06 -4.29
N GLU A 147 18.79 -7.24 -3.69
CA GLU A 147 20.05 -6.75 -4.25
C GLU A 147 21.15 -7.00 -3.21
N ASP A 148 22.23 -7.67 -3.59
CA ASP A 148 23.35 -8.08 -2.72
C ASP A 148 22.90 -8.78 -1.42
N GLY A 149 21.82 -9.56 -1.49
CA GLY A 149 21.20 -10.24 -0.34
C GLY A 149 20.21 -9.38 0.46
N GLU A 150 20.28 -8.05 0.37
CA GLU A 150 19.37 -7.13 1.04
C GLU A 150 18.03 -6.96 0.29
N LEU A 151 16.95 -6.73 1.01
CA LEU A 151 15.69 -6.26 0.39
C LEU A 151 15.78 -4.76 0.12
N ARG A 152 15.40 -4.35 -1.09
CA ARG A 152 15.37 -2.96 -1.57
C ARG A 152 14.04 -2.66 -2.27
N ILE A 153 13.64 -1.40 -2.35
CA ILE A 153 12.40 -0.94 -3.00
C ILE A 153 12.69 -0.06 -4.22
N GLY A 154 11.90 -0.18 -5.29
CA GLY A 154 12.13 0.54 -6.55
C GLY A 154 10.89 0.52 -7.46
N PRO A 155 10.94 1.17 -8.64
CA PRO A 155 9.90 1.04 -9.63
C PRO A 155 9.81 -0.42 -10.10
N ILE A 156 8.67 -0.83 -10.64
CA ILE A 156 8.53 -2.17 -11.22
C ILE A 156 9.33 -2.22 -12.53
N PRO A 157 10.27 -3.16 -12.71
CA PRO A 157 10.97 -3.34 -13.99
C PRO A 157 9.98 -3.53 -15.13
N SER A 158 10.22 -2.86 -16.27
CA SER A 158 9.27 -2.84 -17.39
C SER A 158 9.06 -4.22 -18.02
N ASP A 159 10.08 -5.09 -18.01
CA ASP A 159 9.98 -6.50 -18.40
C ASP A 159 9.10 -7.31 -17.44
N ALA A 160 9.27 -7.11 -16.12
CA ALA A 160 8.45 -7.74 -15.10
C ALA A 160 6.99 -7.27 -15.17
N LEU A 161 6.75 -5.98 -15.45
CA LEU A 161 5.42 -5.40 -15.60
C LEU A 161 4.71 -5.94 -16.86
N ALA A 162 5.44 -6.07 -17.98
CA ALA A 162 4.93 -6.69 -19.21
C ALA A 162 4.57 -8.17 -19.00
N LYS A 163 5.47 -8.95 -18.36
CA LYS A 163 5.20 -10.37 -18.05
C LYS A 163 4.05 -10.53 -17.04
N LEU A 164 3.90 -9.62 -16.08
CA LEU A 164 2.79 -9.61 -15.12
C LEU A 164 1.44 -9.37 -15.82
N ARG A 165 1.35 -8.41 -16.74
CA ARG A 165 0.14 -8.18 -17.57
C ARG A 165 -0.20 -9.42 -18.40
N ALA A 166 0.79 -10.04 -19.04
CA ALA A 166 0.59 -11.26 -19.84
C ALA A 166 0.08 -12.44 -18.99
N TYR A 167 0.63 -12.63 -17.78
CA TYR A 167 0.18 -13.66 -16.84
C TYR A 167 -1.24 -13.42 -16.34
N GLN A 168 -1.61 -12.18 -16.02
CA GLN A 168 -2.98 -11.82 -15.64
C GLN A 168 -3.98 -12.07 -16.78
N ALA A 169 -3.62 -11.72 -18.02
CA ALA A 169 -4.45 -12.00 -19.19
C ALA A 169 -4.66 -13.50 -19.43
N HIS A 170 -3.62 -14.33 -19.22
CA HIS A 170 -3.72 -15.78 -19.31
C HIS A 170 -4.67 -16.38 -18.26
N LEU A 171 -4.58 -15.94 -17.00
CA LEU A 171 -5.49 -16.39 -15.94
C LEU A 171 -6.96 -16.00 -16.23
N ALA A 172 -7.19 -14.80 -16.76
CA ALA A 172 -8.52 -14.36 -17.18
C ALA A 172 -9.08 -15.25 -18.29
N GLY A 173 -8.33 -15.49 -19.37
CA GLY A 173 -8.77 -16.34 -20.48
C GLY A 173 -9.01 -17.81 -20.11
N GLN A 174 -8.25 -18.35 -19.15
CA GLN A 174 -8.51 -19.69 -18.60
C GLN A 174 -9.81 -19.76 -17.79
N SER A 175 -10.25 -18.66 -17.19
CA SER A 175 -11.47 -18.62 -16.36
C SER A 175 -12.74 -18.77 -17.19
N ASP A 176 -12.83 -18.10 -18.35
CA ASP A 176 -13.97 -18.29 -19.28
C ASP A 176 -13.95 -19.67 -19.95
N SER A 177 -12.77 -20.22 -20.23
CA SER A 177 -12.61 -21.55 -20.85
C SER A 177 -13.14 -22.71 -19.99
N ALA A 178 -13.34 -22.49 -18.69
CA ALA A 178 -13.92 -23.47 -17.77
C ALA A 178 -15.47 -23.42 -17.71
N ARG A 179 -16.11 -22.46 -18.39
CA ARG A 179 -17.58 -22.34 -18.45
C ARG A 179 -18.17 -23.32 -19.46
N ILE A 180 -18.07 -24.61 -19.12
CA ILE A 180 -18.77 -25.70 -19.83
C ILE A 180 -20.25 -25.31 -19.98
N GLU A 181 -20.80 -25.44 -21.18
CA GLU A 181 -22.20 -25.18 -21.44
C GLU A 181 -23.08 -26.04 -20.51
N PRO A 182 -24.09 -25.47 -19.83
CA PRO A 182 -25.12 -26.30 -19.20
C PRO A 182 -25.81 -27.06 -20.33
N ALA A 183 -25.62 -28.39 -20.35
CA ALA A 183 -26.23 -29.26 -21.34
C ALA A 183 -27.75 -29.00 -21.39
N PRO A 184 -28.39 -29.04 -22.58
CA PRO A 184 -29.79 -28.69 -22.72
C PRO A 184 -30.66 -29.61 -21.86
N SER A 185 -31.24 -29.08 -20.78
CA SER A 185 -32.11 -29.83 -19.90
C SER A 185 -33.36 -30.30 -20.64
N ASP A 186 -33.47 -31.62 -20.84
CA ASP A 186 -34.72 -32.22 -21.30
C ASP A 186 -35.85 -31.89 -20.32
N ASN A 187 -36.83 -31.13 -20.80
CA ASN A 187 -37.96 -30.62 -20.01
C ASN A 187 -38.97 -31.71 -19.68
N ASN A 188 -38.61 -32.62 -18.77
CA ASN A 188 -39.55 -33.59 -18.24
C ASN A 188 -40.46 -32.95 -17.17
N LYS A 189 -41.76 -32.82 -17.47
CA LYS A 189 -42.74 -32.11 -16.64
C LYS A 189 -43.19 -32.95 -15.45
N THR A 190 -42.46 -32.91 -14.33
CA THR A 190 -42.99 -33.38 -13.04
C THR A 190 -43.68 -32.22 -12.32
N ASN A 191 -45.00 -32.19 -12.39
CA ASN A 191 -45.82 -31.21 -11.67
C ASN A 191 -45.82 -31.54 -10.17
N VAL A 192 -45.29 -30.64 -9.33
CA VAL A 192 -45.30 -30.79 -7.87
C VAL A 192 -46.14 -29.68 -7.27
N GLU A 193 -47.21 -30.05 -6.57
CA GLU A 193 -48.16 -29.11 -5.96
C GLU A 193 -47.53 -28.38 -4.77
N ILE A 194 -48.00 -27.14 -4.53
CA ILE A 194 -47.49 -26.26 -3.46
C ILE A 194 -48.48 -26.28 -2.27
N PRO A 195 -48.10 -26.85 -1.10
CA PRO A 195 -48.87 -26.67 0.12
C PRO A 195 -48.57 -25.29 0.73
N ALA A 196 -49.55 -24.39 0.73
CA ALA A 196 -49.40 -23.07 1.33
C ALA A 196 -49.61 -23.10 2.86
N SER A 197 -48.55 -22.80 3.62
CA SER A 197 -48.54 -22.61 5.08
C SER A 197 -47.15 -22.11 5.52
N GLN A 198 -46.95 -21.28 6.55
CA GLN A 198 -47.84 -20.46 7.40
C GLN A 198 -46.95 -19.43 8.14
N PRO A 199 -47.40 -18.19 8.41
CA PRO A 199 -46.55 -17.20 9.10
C PRO A 199 -46.57 -17.35 10.63
N ALA A 200 -45.38 -17.47 11.24
CA ALA A 200 -45.13 -17.36 12.69
C ALA A 200 -43.97 -16.37 12.91
N GLN A 201 -44.24 -15.16 13.41
CA GLN A 201 -44.23 -14.76 14.83
C GLN A 201 -42.82 -14.66 15.44
N ALA A 202 -42.49 -13.46 15.92
CA ALA A 202 -41.30 -13.17 16.72
C ALA A 202 -41.64 -13.04 18.20
N PRO A 203 -40.76 -13.53 19.09
CA PRO A 203 -40.20 -12.68 20.16
C PRO A 203 -38.67 -12.86 20.28
N GLY A 204 -37.89 -12.02 20.97
CA GLY A 204 -38.19 -10.81 21.74
C GLY A 204 -36.89 -10.21 22.33
N ARG A 205 -36.96 -9.06 23.02
CA ARG A 205 -35.84 -8.47 23.80
C ARG A 205 -35.66 -9.18 25.15
N PRO A 206 -34.44 -9.18 25.74
CA PRO A 206 -33.92 -8.04 26.55
C PRO A 206 -32.65 -7.42 25.92
N ASP A 207 -32.08 -6.27 26.29
CA ASP A 207 -31.99 -5.47 27.54
C ASP A 207 -31.06 -6.07 28.64
N ASP A 208 -30.48 -5.19 29.48
CA ASP A 208 -29.30 -5.36 30.35
C ASP A 208 -27.96 -5.72 29.64
N GLY A 209 -26.77 -5.25 30.05
CA GLY A 209 -26.36 -4.22 31.04
C GLY A 209 -25.01 -3.62 30.59
N GLY A 210 -24.52 -2.48 31.07
CA GLY A 210 -24.33 -2.14 32.49
C GLY A 210 -22.86 -2.39 32.89
N GLY A 211 -21.92 -1.51 32.49
CA GLY A 211 -20.48 -1.85 32.56
C GLY A 211 -19.46 -0.69 32.49
N ALA A 212 -19.76 0.49 33.01
CA ALA A 212 -18.79 1.60 33.07
C ALA A 212 -17.76 1.39 34.21
N VAL A 213 -16.56 0.88 33.88
CA VAL A 213 -15.46 0.72 34.85
C VAL A 213 -14.46 1.87 34.74
N THR A 214 -14.41 2.69 35.78
CA THR A 214 -13.52 3.87 35.87
C THR A 214 -12.21 3.58 36.59
N ASN A 215 -11.20 4.42 36.32
CA ASN A 215 -10.08 4.77 37.22
C ASN A 215 -9.11 3.66 37.69
N ARG A 216 -7.90 3.67 37.13
CA ARG A 216 -6.68 3.57 37.96
C ARG A 216 -5.41 4.15 37.32
N PRO A 217 -4.99 5.38 37.65
CA PRO A 217 -3.60 5.79 37.57
C PRO A 217 -2.86 5.44 38.87
N LEU A 218 -1.61 4.98 38.81
CA LEU A 218 -0.74 4.93 39.99
C LEU A 218 0.75 5.06 39.65
N ARG A 219 1.37 6.04 40.31
CA ARG A 219 2.79 6.20 40.75
C ARG A 219 3.89 5.38 40.04
N ILE A 220 4.91 6.02 39.46
CA ILE A 220 6.01 6.76 40.13
C ILE A 220 6.90 5.85 41.02
N GLY A 221 8.10 5.59 40.52
CA GLY A 221 9.37 5.44 41.24
C GLY A 221 10.44 6.07 40.33
N SER A 222 11.18 7.09 40.78
CA SER A 222 12.37 7.02 41.66
C SER A 222 13.63 6.82 40.83
#